data_AF-A0A952TDW9-F1
#
_entry.id   AF-A0A952TDW9-F1
#
_cell.length_a   1.000
_cell.length_b   1.000
_cell.length_c   1.000
_cell.angle_alpha   90.00
_cell.angle_beta   90.00
_cell.angle_gamma   90.00
#
_symmetry.space_group_name_H-M   'P 1'
#
loop_
_entity.id
_entity.type
_entity.pdbx_description
1 polymer ?
#
loop_
_entity_poly.entity_id
_entity_poly.type
_entity_poly.pdbx_seq_one_letter_code
_entity_poly.pdbx_strand_id
1 'polypeptide(L)'
;MKAIAVHLKNKYPGGKVESSENHIDAYDAAGDLRVSVRKNGAGQRVDAQHETGALDQLCLSPIPKNARVYKLFADGRVGLSEEAAERKIAAGQLAVAGKVLSLEDYKKAGANIDEAGNVIIPAPAARKERQASSPDKKDQSQQ
;
A
#
# COMPACT_ATOMS: atom_id res chain seq x y z
N MET A 1 9.04 1.50 18.80
CA MET A 1 9.41 2.02 17.46
C MET A 1 9.18 1.01 16.34
N LYS A 2 9.66 -0.24 16.47
CA LYS A 2 9.52 -1.26 15.40
C LYS A 2 8.08 -1.46 14.92
N ALA A 3 7.09 -1.45 15.80
CA ALA A 3 5.68 -1.58 15.40
C ALA A 3 5.20 -0.44 14.49
N ILE A 4 5.53 0.82 14.81
CA ILE A 4 5.23 1.98 13.96
C ILE A 4 5.94 1.85 12.62
N ALA A 5 7.24 1.50 12.63
CA ALA A 5 8.01 1.31 11.41
C ALA A 5 7.41 0.21 10.51
N VAL A 6 6.98 -0.92 11.08
CA VAL A 6 6.32 -2.01 10.34
C VAL A 6 4.98 -1.55 9.75
N HIS A 7 4.19 -0.79 10.52
CA HIS A 7 2.94 -0.21 10.03
C HIS A 7 3.19 0.70 8.83
N LEU A 8 4.15 1.62 8.94
CA LEU A 8 4.49 2.53 7.84
C LEU A 8 5.06 1.79 6.61
N LYS A 9 5.87 0.75 6.81
CA LYS A 9 6.34 -0.11 5.70
C LYS A 9 5.20 -0.78 4.93
N ASN A 10 4.12 -1.16 5.61
CA ASN A 10 2.96 -1.73 4.96
C ASN A 10 2.03 -0.66 4.37
N LYS A 11 1.96 0.51 5.00
CA LYS A 11 1.13 1.63 4.54
C LYS A 11 1.67 2.27 3.26
N TYR A 12 3.00 2.28 3.08
CA TYR A 12 3.68 2.86 1.92
C TYR A 12 4.43 1.75 1.16
N PRO A 13 3.73 0.91 0.38
CA PRO A 13 4.34 -0.22 -0.30
C PRO A 13 5.37 0.26 -1.34
N GLY A 14 6.52 -0.42 -1.39
CA GLY A 14 7.64 -0.04 -2.27
C GLY A 14 8.48 1.15 -1.77
N GLY A 15 8.05 1.80 -0.69
CA GLY A 15 8.76 2.91 -0.08
C GLY A 15 9.85 2.50 0.90
N LYS A 16 10.46 3.52 1.53
CA LYS A 16 11.51 3.37 2.53
C LYS A 16 11.02 3.83 3.90
N VAL A 17 11.42 3.13 4.96
CA VAL A 17 11.22 3.61 6.33
C VAL A 17 12.56 3.65 7.03
N GLU A 18 12.95 4.85 7.43
CA GLU A 18 14.12 5.12 8.25
C GLU A 18 13.66 5.27 9.70
N SER A 19 14.36 4.61 10.62
CA SER A 19 14.03 4.67 12.04
C SER A 19 15.30 4.68 12.86
N SER A 20 15.41 5.68 13.72
CA SER A 20 16.46 5.83 14.72
C SER A 20 15.84 5.97 16.10
N GLU A 21 16.65 6.11 17.14
CA GLU A 21 16.14 6.41 18.49
C GLU A 21 15.31 7.70 18.53
N ASN A 22 15.59 8.69 17.70
CA ASN A 22 14.98 10.01 17.82
C ASN A 22 13.91 10.31 16.76
N HIS A 23 13.89 9.55 15.67
CA HIS A 23 12.95 9.80 14.59
C HIS A 23 12.49 8.55 13.85
N ILE A 24 11.37 8.69 13.15
CA ILE A 24 10.91 7.75 12.12
C ILE A 24 10.47 8.58 10.92
N ASP A 25 11.03 8.29 9.75
CA ASP A 25 10.65 8.89 8.49
C ASP A 25 10.22 7.80 7.51
N ALA A 26 9.05 7.96 6.91
CA ALA A 26 8.51 7.04 5.91
C ALA A 26 8.34 7.77 4.59
N TYR A 27 8.88 7.16 3.54
CA TYR A 27 8.87 7.62 2.17
C TYR A 27 8.04 6.66 1.34
N ASP A 28 7.37 7.16 0.30
CA ASP A 28 6.71 6.28 -0.68
C ASP A 28 7.72 5.76 -1.73
N ALA A 29 7.20 5.04 -2.73
CA ALA A 29 8.01 4.48 -3.80
C ALA A 29 8.63 5.55 -4.73
N ALA A 30 8.09 6.77 -4.76
CA ALA A 30 8.65 7.90 -5.51
C ALA A 30 9.79 8.58 -4.75
N GLY A 31 9.93 8.30 -3.46
CA GLY A 31 10.89 8.95 -2.57
C GLY A 31 10.33 10.17 -1.84
N ASP A 32 9.03 10.43 -1.95
CA ASP A 32 8.40 11.56 -1.28
C ASP A 32 8.23 11.26 0.23
N LEU A 33 8.57 12.23 1.08
CA LEU A 33 8.39 12.10 2.53
C LEU A 33 6.90 12.09 2.89
N ARG A 34 6.39 10.93 3.29
CA ARG A 34 4.99 10.73 3.61
C ARG A 34 4.67 11.02 5.06
N VAL A 35 5.43 10.43 5.99
CA VAL A 35 5.19 10.60 7.43
C VAL A 35 6.51 10.85 8.11
N SER A 36 6.49 11.81 9.04
CA SER A 36 7.63 12.12 9.89
C SER A 36 7.22 12.16 11.35
N VAL A 37 7.97 11.45 12.19
CA VAL A 37 7.74 11.34 13.63
C VAL A 37 9.01 11.71 14.35
N ARG A 38 8.91 12.52 15.40
CA ARG A 38 10.04 12.98 16.20
C ARG A 38 9.84 12.69 17.69
N LYS A 39 10.94 12.55 18.42
CA LYS A 39 10.95 12.51 19.89
C LYS A 39 10.88 13.96 20.41
N ASN A 40 9.86 14.30 21.19
CA ASN A 40 9.82 15.60 21.86
C ASN A 40 10.69 15.59 23.14
N GLY A 41 10.80 16.75 23.81
CA GLY A 41 11.56 16.89 25.07
C GLY A 41 11.05 16.03 26.23
N ALA A 42 9.80 15.56 26.17
CA ALA A 42 9.21 14.62 27.13
C ALA A 42 9.46 13.14 26.76
N GLY A 43 10.23 12.86 25.71
CA GLY A 43 10.51 11.52 25.23
C GLY A 43 9.37 10.87 24.44
N GLN A 44 8.27 11.59 24.22
CA GLN A 44 7.10 11.10 23.49
C GLN A 44 7.32 11.20 21.99
N ARG A 45 6.62 10.35 21.24
CA ARG A 45 6.64 10.37 19.77
C ARG A 45 5.49 11.23 19.28
N VAL A 46 5.84 12.30 18.60
CA VAL A 46 4.88 13.25 18.05
C VAL A 46 5.02 13.27 16.53
N ASP A 47 3.88 13.45 15.87
CA ASP A 47 3.85 13.77 14.46
C ASP A 47 4.60 15.10 14.23
N ALA A 48 5.45 15.13 13.21
CA ALA A 48 6.26 16.29 12.86
C ALA A 48 5.95 16.80 11.45
N GLN A 49 4.73 16.53 10.94
CA GLN A 49 4.34 16.83 9.57
C GLN A 49 4.60 18.28 9.19
N HIS A 50 4.17 19.22 10.04
CA HIS A 50 4.32 20.66 9.82
C HIS A 50 5.79 21.12 9.84
N GLU A 51 6.65 20.44 10.61
CA GLU A 51 8.06 20.81 10.76
C GLU A 51 8.90 20.31 9.58
N THR A 52 8.58 19.12 9.06
CA THR A 52 9.38 18.46 8.02
C THR A 52 8.79 18.58 6.62
N GLY A 53 7.58 19.12 6.48
CA GLY A 53 6.85 19.16 5.21
C GLY A 53 6.36 17.78 4.75
N ALA A 54 6.13 16.84 5.68
CA ALA A 54 5.63 15.52 5.30
C ALA A 54 4.21 15.61 4.70
N LEU A 55 3.91 14.77 3.72
CA LEU A 55 2.64 14.86 2.98
C LEU A 55 1.42 14.34 3.75
N ASP A 56 1.62 13.40 4.68
CA ASP A 56 0.57 12.81 5.50
C ASP A 56 0.87 13.00 7.00
N GLN A 57 -0.20 13.14 7.78
CA GLN A 57 -0.12 13.00 9.23
C GLN A 57 0.01 11.53 9.62
N LEU A 58 0.75 11.25 10.71
CA LEU A 58 0.86 9.94 11.31
C LEU A 58 -0.53 9.39 11.64
N CYS A 59 -0.89 8.32 10.94
CA CYS A 59 -2.14 7.59 11.16
C CYS A 59 -1.87 6.09 11.26
N LEU A 60 -2.11 5.56 12.46
CA LEU A 60 -1.92 4.15 12.83
C LEU A 60 -3.21 3.32 12.71
N SER A 61 -4.25 3.88 12.08
CA SER A 61 -5.50 3.15 11.85
C SER A 61 -5.24 1.85 11.08
N PRO A 62 -5.94 0.75 11.42
CA PRO A 62 -5.73 -0.54 10.79
C PRO A 62 -5.87 -0.47 9.26
N ILE A 63 -4.91 -1.06 8.54
CA ILE A 63 -4.94 -1.24 7.08
C ILE A 63 -5.37 -2.68 6.73
N PRO A 64 -5.82 -2.98 5.50
CA PRO A 64 -6.25 -4.31 5.09
C PRO A 64 -5.19 -5.39 5.35
N LYS A 65 -5.59 -6.56 5.88
CA LYS A 65 -4.62 -7.63 6.20
C LYS A 65 -3.92 -8.18 4.97
N ASN A 66 -4.62 -8.32 3.85
CA ASN A 66 -4.07 -8.72 2.56
C ASN A 66 -3.09 -7.71 1.96
N ALA A 67 -2.97 -6.50 2.50
CA ALA A 67 -1.92 -5.54 2.10
C ALA A 67 -0.68 -5.56 3.03
N ARG A 68 -0.71 -6.34 4.13
CA ARG A 68 0.37 -6.34 5.14
C ARG A 68 1.47 -7.34 4.76
N VAL A 69 2.45 -6.86 4.00
CA VAL A 69 3.62 -7.64 3.55
C VAL A 69 4.59 -7.96 4.68
N TYR A 70 4.79 -7.01 5.60
CA TYR A 70 5.74 -7.11 6.71
C TYR A 70 5.03 -7.41 8.03
N LYS A 71 5.65 -8.25 8.86
CA LYS A 71 5.21 -8.61 10.20
C LYS A 71 6.32 -8.38 11.22
N LEU A 72 5.92 -7.99 12.43
CA LEU A 72 6.78 -8.01 13.61
C LEU A 72 6.62 -9.38 14.28
N PHE A 73 7.70 -10.16 14.34
CA PHE A 73 7.73 -11.46 15.01
C PHE A 73 7.90 -11.29 16.52
N ALA A 74 7.56 -12.35 17.28
CA ALA A 74 7.62 -12.34 18.75
C ALA A 74 9.04 -12.10 19.29
N ASP A 75 10.06 -12.50 18.53
CA ASP A 75 11.47 -12.23 18.79
C ASP A 75 11.90 -10.78 18.49
N GLY A 76 10.96 -9.92 18.08
CA GLY A 76 11.21 -8.53 17.75
C GLY A 76 11.88 -8.29 16.40
N ARG A 77 12.03 -9.32 15.55
CA ARG A 77 12.48 -9.16 14.17
C ARG A 77 11.35 -8.68 13.28
N VAL A 78 11.70 -7.86 12.28
CA VAL A 78 10.79 -7.47 11.21
C VAL A 78 11.12 -8.33 10.00
N GLY A 79 10.15 -9.07 9.49
CA GLY A 79 10.33 -9.90 8.30
C GLY A 79 9.08 -9.95 7.44
N LEU A 80 9.16 -10.74 6.38
CA LEU A 80 8.06 -10.96 5.45
C LEU A 80 7.00 -11.88 6.07
N SER A 81 5.74 -11.67 5.70
CA SER A 81 4.67 -12.63 5.94
C SER A 81 4.86 -13.88 5.10
N GLU A 82 4.25 -14.99 5.51
CA GLU A 82 4.24 -16.26 4.76
C GLU A 82 3.67 -16.05 3.34
N GLU A 83 2.59 -15.26 3.23
CA GLU A 83 1.92 -14.85 1.98
C GLU A 83 2.49 -13.55 1.39
N ALA A 84 3.78 -13.24 1.59
CA ALA A 84 4.31 -11.94 1.19
C ALA A 84 4.26 -11.69 -0.32
N ALA A 85 4.29 -12.73 -1.15
CA ALA A 85 4.21 -12.58 -2.61
C ALA A 85 2.82 -12.07 -3.02
N GLU A 86 1.76 -12.71 -2.55
CA GLU A 86 0.36 -12.35 -2.82
C GLU A 86 0.04 -10.97 -2.24
N ARG A 87 0.50 -10.70 -1.02
CA ARG A 87 0.25 -9.42 -0.35
C ARG A 87 0.97 -8.25 -1.00
N LYS A 88 2.12 -8.46 -1.65
CA LYS A 88 2.78 -7.42 -2.45
C LYS A 88 1.93 -7.02 -3.65
N ILE A 89 1.33 -7.99 -4.34
CA ILE A 89 0.43 -7.75 -5.47
C ILE A 89 -0.80 -6.99 -4.99
N ALA A 90 -1.45 -7.47 -3.94
CA ALA A 90 -2.62 -6.83 -3.36
C ALA A 90 -2.32 -5.40 -2.85
N ALA A 91 -1.19 -5.19 -2.16
CA ALA A 91 -0.78 -3.86 -1.70
C ALA A 91 -0.57 -2.90 -2.87
N GLY A 92 0.01 -3.34 -3.99
CA GLY A 92 0.15 -2.54 -5.20
C GLY A 92 -1.19 -2.17 -5.84
N GLN A 93 -2.15 -3.10 -5.86
CA GLN A 93 -3.51 -2.86 -6.38
C GLN A 93 -4.35 -1.94 -5.48
N LEU A 94 -4.13 -2.03 -4.16
CA LEU A 94 -4.85 -1.26 -3.16
C LEU A 94 -4.27 0.13 -2.94
N ALA A 95 -2.99 0.34 -3.26
CA ALA A 95 -2.33 1.63 -3.05
C ALA A 95 -2.96 2.73 -3.92
N VAL A 96 -3.41 3.81 -3.26
CA VAL A 96 -3.93 5.02 -3.88
C VAL A 96 -2.97 6.15 -3.56
N ALA A 97 -2.45 6.84 -4.59
CA ALA A 97 -1.45 7.91 -4.43
C ALA A 97 -0.24 7.50 -3.56
N GLY A 98 0.29 6.30 -3.82
CA GLY A 98 1.48 5.77 -3.13
C GLY A 98 1.23 5.20 -1.73
N LYS A 99 -0.02 5.17 -1.25
CA LYS A 99 -0.36 4.65 0.09
C LYS A 99 -1.53 3.68 0.11
N VAL A 100 -1.46 2.67 0.95
CA VAL A 100 -2.59 1.82 1.34
C VAL A 100 -3.43 2.57 2.36
N LEU A 101 -4.73 2.67 2.10
CA LEU A 101 -5.64 3.41 2.97
C LEU A 101 -6.01 2.60 4.23
N SER A 102 -6.59 3.27 5.23
CA SER A 102 -7.14 2.55 6.38
C SER A 102 -8.39 1.77 5.97
N LEU A 103 -8.76 0.75 6.75
CA LEU A 103 -10.01 0.01 6.55
C LEU A 103 -11.22 0.94 6.58
N GLU A 104 -11.21 1.98 7.43
CA GLU A 104 -12.29 2.96 7.51
C GLU A 104 -12.40 3.77 6.21
N ASP A 105 -11.27 4.20 5.65
CA ASP A 105 -11.25 4.95 4.40
C ASP A 105 -11.70 4.09 3.21
N TYR A 106 -11.33 2.80 3.19
CA TYR A 106 -11.86 1.87 2.19
C TYR A 106 -13.37 1.67 2.32
N LYS A 107 -13.91 1.59 3.54
CA LYS A 107 -15.38 1.55 3.76
C LYS A 107 -16.04 2.81 3.22
N LYS A 108 -15.48 3.99 3.50
CA LYS A 108 -15.98 5.27 2.97
C LYS A 108 -15.91 5.34 1.44
N ALA A 109 -14.92 4.70 0.83
CA ALA A 109 -14.78 4.56 -0.62
C ALA A 109 -15.67 3.46 -1.24
N GLY A 110 -16.48 2.76 -0.44
CA GLY A 110 -17.41 1.72 -0.92
C GLY A 110 -16.78 0.35 -1.18
N ALA A 111 -15.59 0.08 -0.63
CA ALA A 111 -14.95 -1.23 -0.79
C ALA A 111 -15.59 -2.30 0.11
N ASN A 112 -15.69 -3.52 -0.41
CA ASN A 112 -16.13 -4.67 0.37
C ASN A 112 -14.96 -5.21 1.23
N ILE A 113 -15.23 -5.46 2.50
CA ILE A 113 -14.26 -5.97 3.46
C ILE A 113 -14.80 -7.27 4.05
N ASP A 114 -14.00 -8.33 4.02
CA ASP A 114 -14.38 -9.62 4.60
C ASP A 114 -14.27 -9.62 6.14
N GLU A 115 -14.76 -10.68 6.79
CA GLU A 115 -14.69 -10.83 8.26
C GLU A 115 -13.24 -10.90 8.78
N ALA A 116 -12.31 -11.32 7.93
CA ALA A 116 -10.89 -11.34 8.26
C ALA A 116 -10.24 -9.95 8.21
N GLY A 117 -10.91 -8.93 7.65
CA GLY A 117 -10.35 -7.58 7.50
C GLY A 117 -9.47 -7.42 6.27
N ASN A 118 -9.72 -8.18 5.21
CA ASN A 118 -9.15 -7.98 3.88
C ASN A 118 -10.10 -7.13 3.04
N VAL A 119 -9.54 -6.29 2.16
CA VAL A 119 -10.34 -5.66 1.11
C VAL A 119 -10.48 -6.67 -0.04
N ILE A 120 -11.71 -6.92 -0.48
CA ILE A 120 -11.99 -7.83 -1.59
C ILE A 120 -11.63 -7.10 -2.90
N ILE A 121 -10.56 -7.56 -3.55
CA ILE A 121 -10.14 -7.04 -4.84
C ILE A 121 -10.89 -7.84 -5.92
N PRO A 122 -11.77 -7.22 -6.72
CA PRO A 122 -12.46 -7.92 -7.78
C PRO A 122 -11.42 -8.44 -8.79
N ALA A 123 -11.57 -9.69 -9.22
CA ALA A 123 -10.71 -10.26 -10.25
C ALA A 123 -10.74 -9.33 -11.49
N PRO A 124 -9.59 -9.09 -12.15
CA PRO A 124 -9.59 -8.33 -13.38
C PRO A 124 -10.56 -9.02 -14.34
N ALA A 125 -11.58 -8.28 -14.80
CA ALA A 125 -12.54 -8.81 -15.76
C ALA A 125 -11.76 -9.43 -16.91
N ALA A 126 -11.90 -10.74 -17.12
CA ALA A 126 -11.24 -11.45 -18.19
C ALA A 126 -11.49 -10.64 -19.47
N ARG A 127 -10.42 -10.08 -20.02
CA ARG A 127 -10.45 -9.27 -21.23
C ARG A 127 -11.05 -10.20 -22.30
N LYS A 128 -12.34 -10.03 -22.64
CA LYS A 128 -12.92 -10.70 -23.80
C LYS A 128 -12.06 -10.27 -24.98
N GLU A 129 -11.14 -11.14 -25.40
CA GLU A 129 -10.45 -11.01 -26.66
C GLU A 129 -11.56 -10.85 -27.71
N ARG A 130 -11.68 -9.63 -28.25
CA ARG A 130 -12.48 -9.42 -29.45
C ARG A 130 -11.80 -10.30 -30.49
N GLN A 131 -12.43 -11.42 -30.83
CA GLN A 131 -12.14 -12.15 -32.05
C GLN A 131 -12.14 -11.12 -33.18
N ALA A 132 -10.96 -10.79 -33.69
CA ALA A 132 -10.83 -10.10 -34.95
C ALA A 132 -11.27 -11.11 -36.01
N SER A 133 -12.57 -11.19 -36.28
CA SER A 133 -13.06 -11.72 -37.54
C SER A 133 -12.61 -10.75 -38.61
N SER A 134 -11.49 -11.04 -39.27
CA SER A 134 -11.04 -10.30 -40.46
C SER A 134 -12.15 -10.31 -41.51
N PRO A 135 -12.68 -9.15 -41.93
CA PRO A 135 -13.38 -9.05 -43.18
C PRO A 135 -12.38 -8.51 -44.20
N ASP A 136 -12.07 -9.24 -45.26
CA ASP A 136 -11.86 -8.55 -46.53
C ASP A 136 -12.05 -9.47 -47.75
N LYS A 137 -13.09 -9.12 -48.51
CA LYS A 137 -13.34 -9.51 -49.88
C LYS A 137 -12.46 -8.67 -50.80
N LYS A 138 -11.88 -9.28 -51.83
CA LYS A 138 -11.71 -8.74 -53.20
C LYS A 138 -11.63 -9.97 -54.11
N ASP A 139 -12.68 -10.46 -54.75
CA ASP A 139 -13.39 -9.94 -55.93
C ASP A 139 -12.64 -8.99 -56.87
N GLN A 140 -12.72 -9.32 -58.17
CA GLN A 140 -12.33 -8.60 -59.39
C GLN A 140 -10.81 -8.53 -59.70
N SER A 141 -10.31 -8.81 -60.90
CA SER A 141 -10.89 -8.93 -62.25
C SER A 141 -9.86 -9.45 -63.25
N GLN A 142 -10.33 -10.26 -64.21
CA GLN A 142 -10.00 -10.29 -65.66
C GLN A 142 -8.64 -9.73 -66.12
N GLN A 143 -7.81 -10.58 -66.75
CA GLN A 143 -7.59 -10.63 -68.21
C GLN A 143 -6.69 -11.81 -68.58
#